data_AF-A0A2J5HDB4-F1
#
_entry.id   AF-A0A2J5HDB4-F1
#
_cell.length_a   1.000
_cell.length_b   1.000
_cell.length_c   1.000
_cell.angle_alpha   90.00
_cell.angle_beta   90.00
_cell.angle_gamma   90.00
#
_symmetry.space_group_name_H-M   'P 1'
#
loop_
_entity.id
_entity.type
_entity.pdbx_description
1 polymer ?
#
loop_
_entity_poly.entity_id
_entity_poly.type
_entity_poly.pdbx_seq_one_letter_code
_entity_poly.pdbx_strand_id
1 'polypeptide(L)'
;MIFCLKQKNSKKINSHRWLFNGFSRILNPEVAILLDAGTKPGKKSLLALWEAFYNDKTLGGACGEIHAMLGAGWRKVLNPLVASQNFEYKISNILDKPLESAFGYVSVLPGAFSAYRYRAIMGRPLEQYFHGDHTLSKRLGKKGIEGMNIFKKNMFLAEDRILCFELVAKAGFRWHLTYVKASKGETDVPEGAPEFISQRRRWLNGSFAAGLYSMMHFGRIYRSGHGIIRLFFLHVQMLYNFAQLIMTWFALSSFWLTSSVILDLVGTPSAANKNKGWPFGNSATPIVNTFLKYGYLFCLMLQFILALGNRPKGTRIPYTLSFLYFSLVQFYVLIDSFYLVANAFTGGMLDFNLNEGALAFLQSFFSSSGGGIVLIALVSTYGIYVLASVLYADPWHIITSAWAYFLGMTTSINILMVYAFCNWHDVSWGTKGSDKAEALPSAQTKKDDDSKHNFIEEVDKPQADIDSQFESTVKRALAPFSEPEEEGGTSLDDSYRNFRTVLVLLWVFSNLILSLLITATGIDRLCLTNTSTDRTKWYFQIILWSTAGLCIFRFLGSLWFLARSGIFSCVNRR
;
A
#
# COMPACT_ATOMS: atom_id res chain seq x y z
N MET A 1 -2.67 -12.54 -35.21
CA MET A 1 -3.03 -12.54 -33.77
C MET A 1 -2.53 -13.85 -33.16
N ILE A 2 -1.76 -13.82 -32.08
CA ILE A 2 -1.33 -15.03 -31.36
C ILE A 2 -2.20 -15.16 -30.12
N PHE A 3 -2.86 -16.31 -29.96
CA PHE A 3 -3.70 -16.61 -28.81
C PHE A 3 -3.04 -17.71 -27.98
N CYS A 4 -2.89 -17.49 -26.68
CA CYS A 4 -2.33 -18.45 -25.74
C CYS A 4 -3.28 -18.62 -24.55
N LEU A 5 -3.85 -19.81 -24.42
CA LEU A 5 -4.70 -20.18 -23.30
C LEU A 5 -3.94 -21.12 -22.37
N LYS A 6 -3.95 -20.82 -21.07
CA LYS A 6 -3.38 -21.70 -20.05
C LYS A 6 -4.46 -22.65 -19.54
N GLN A 7 -4.22 -23.96 -19.62
CA GLN A 7 -5.14 -24.97 -19.10
C GLN A 7 -5.33 -24.87 -17.58
N LYS A 8 -4.27 -24.53 -16.83
CA LYS A 8 -4.31 -24.31 -15.38
C LYS A 8 -4.14 -22.84 -15.05
N ASN A 9 -4.91 -22.34 -14.08
CA ASN A 9 -4.73 -20.97 -13.58
C ASN A 9 -3.46 -20.85 -12.72
N SER A 10 -2.32 -20.67 -13.40
CA SER A 10 -1.00 -20.51 -12.78
C SER A 10 -0.66 -19.07 -12.38
N LYS A 11 -1.67 -18.20 -12.18
CA LYS A 11 -1.54 -16.79 -11.77
C LYS A 11 -0.81 -15.88 -12.79
N LYS A 12 -0.70 -14.58 -12.43
CA LYS A 12 -0.17 -13.46 -13.25
C LYS A 12 1.27 -13.68 -13.71
N ILE A 13 2.19 -13.94 -12.76
CA ILE A 13 3.63 -14.02 -13.04
C ILE A 13 3.99 -15.10 -14.08
N ASN A 14 3.27 -16.23 -14.07
CA ASN A 14 3.42 -17.28 -15.06
C ASN A 14 2.96 -16.83 -16.46
N SER A 15 1.90 -16.02 -16.56
CA SER A 15 1.49 -15.41 -17.84
C SER A 15 2.59 -14.49 -18.38
N HIS A 16 3.20 -13.70 -17.49
CA HIS A 16 4.30 -12.80 -17.87
C HIS A 16 5.53 -13.58 -18.33
N ARG A 17 5.79 -14.77 -17.76
CA ARG A 17 6.88 -15.64 -18.21
C ARG A 17 6.64 -16.19 -19.62
N TRP A 18 5.41 -16.61 -19.92
CA TRP A 18 5.03 -16.98 -21.29
C TRP A 18 5.24 -15.83 -22.27
N LEU A 19 4.83 -14.61 -21.88
CA LEU A 19 5.05 -13.42 -22.67
C LEU A 19 6.55 -13.16 -22.89
N PHE A 20 7.34 -12.94 -21.83
CA PHE A 20 8.70 -12.44 -21.95
C PHE A 20 9.74 -13.49 -22.35
N ASN A 21 9.65 -14.72 -21.83
CA ASN A 21 10.62 -15.78 -22.12
C ASN A 21 10.20 -16.66 -23.31
N GLY A 22 8.89 -16.74 -23.58
CA GLY A 22 8.34 -17.49 -24.71
C GLY A 22 8.16 -16.60 -25.94
N PHE A 23 7.06 -15.86 -26.00
CA PHE A 23 6.66 -15.11 -27.20
C PHE A 23 7.63 -13.99 -27.57
N SER A 24 8.03 -13.15 -26.61
CA SER A 24 8.91 -12.02 -26.88
C SER A 24 10.32 -12.43 -27.32
N ARG A 25 10.78 -13.63 -26.95
CA ARG A 25 12.06 -14.15 -27.44
C ARG A 25 12.04 -14.42 -28.94
N ILE A 26 10.89 -14.80 -29.48
CA ILE A 26 10.68 -15.08 -30.91
C ILE A 26 10.32 -13.78 -31.65
N LEU A 27 9.39 -13.01 -31.10
CA LEU A 27 8.86 -11.80 -31.75
C LEU A 27 9.79 -10.60 -31.65
N ASN A 28 10.69 -10.58 -30.66
CA ASN A 28 11.57 -9.46 -30.31
C ASN A 28 10.86 -8.09 -30.31
N PRO A 29 9.77 -7.92 -29.54
CA PRO A 29 9.00 -6.68 -29.55
C PRO A 29 9.82 -5.54 -28.94
N GLU A 30 9.68 -4.32 -29.46
CA GLU A 30 10.32 -3.16 -28.84
C GLU A 30 9.68 -2.83 -27.48
N VAL A 31 8.35 -2.89 -27.41
CA VAL A 31 7.53 -2.57 -26.23
C VAL A 31 6.57 -3.71 -25.96
N ALA A 32 6.48 -4.10 -24.68
CA ALA A 32 5.50 -5.06 -24.19
C ALA A 32 4.56 -4.35 -23.21
N ILE A 33 3.26 -4.39 -23.48
CA ILE A 33 2.22 -3.81 -22.61
C ILE A 33 1.56 -4.94 -21.83
N LEU A 34 1.48 -4.77 -20.50
CA LEU A 34 0.82 -5.68 -19.57
C LEU A 34 -0.53 -5.07 -19.19
N LEU A 35 -1.58 -5.88 -19.29
CA LEU A 35 -2.95 -5.51 -18.96
C LEU A 35 -3.61 -6.66 -18.19
N ASP A 36 -4.06 -6.40 -16.96
CA ASP A 36 -4.73 -7.42 -16.16
C ASP A 36 -6.14 -7.71 -16.70
N ALA A 37 -6.57 -8.97 -16.56
CA ALA A 37 -7.97 -9.33 -16.78
C ALA A 37 -8.86 -8.57 -15.79
N GLY A 38 -9.86 -7.85 -16.30
CA GLY A 38 -10.70 -6.94 -15.51
C GLY A 38 -10.24 -5.48 -15.54
N THR A 39 -9.12 -5.16 -16.19
CA THR A 39 -8.74 -3.77 -16.47
C THR A 39 -9.25 -3.34 -17.84
N LYS A 40 -10.00 -2.24 -17.89
CA LYS A 40 -10.51 -1.66 -19.13
C LYS A 40 -9.66 -0.44 -19.52
N PRO A 41 -8.82 -0.53 -20.57
CA PRO A 41 -8.05 0.61 -21.04
C PRO A 41 -8.97 1.62 -21.74
N GLY A 42 -8.67 2.90 -21.56
CA GLY A 42 -9.31 3.98 -22.32
C GLY A 42 -8.98 3.93 -23.82
N LYS A 43 -9.80 4.60 -24.64
CA LYS A 43 -9.79 4.52 -26.12
C LYS A 43 -8.41 4.73 -26.77
N LYS A 44 -7.56 5.60 -26.21
CA LYS A 44 -6.20 5.89 -26.72
C LYS A 44 -5.08 5.49 -25.74
N SER A 45 -5.39 4.76 -24.68
CA SER A 45 -4.44 4.52 -23.58
C SER A 45 -3.24 3.66 -24.00
N LEU A 46 -3.45 2.65 -24.84
CA LEU A 46 -2.37 1.81 -25.36
C LEU A 46 -1.45 2.60 -26.29
N LEU A 47 -2.03 3.43 -27.16
CA LEU A 47 -1.29 4.31 -28.06
C LEU A 47 -0.45 5.32 -27.27
N ALA A 48 -1.02 5.98 -26.27
CA ALA A 48 -0.30 6.94 -25.43
C ALA A 48 0.90 6.32 -24.69
N LEU A 49 0.78 5.07 -24.22
CA LEU A 49 1.93 4.35 -23.66
C LEU A 49 2.99 4.10 -24.73
N TRP A 50 2.60 3.58 -25.88
CA TRP A 50 3.53 3.32 -26.98
C TRP A 50 4.25 4.59 -27.45
N GLU A 51 3.53 5.71 -27.61
CA GLU A 51 4.08 7.01 -27.98
C GLU A 51 5.14 7.50 -26.98
N ALA A 52 4.96 7.24 -25.68
CA ALA A 52 5.97 7.57 -24.68
C ALA A 52 7.30 6.82 -24.93
N PHE A 53 7.25 5.54 -25.30
CA PHE A 53 8.46 4.78 -25.67
C PHE A 53 9.01 5.17 -27.03
N TYR A 54 8.16 5.57 -27.96
CA TYR A 54 8.59 6.04 -29.28
C TYR A 54 9.41 7.32 -29.14
N ASN A 55 8.93 8.27 -28.33
CA ASN A 55 9.54 9.58 -28.13
C ASN A 55 10.77 9.56 -27.20
N ASP A 56 10.92 8.55 -26.34
CA ASP A 56 12.04 8.45 -25.41
C ASP A 56 12.75 7.09 -25.47
N LYS A 57 13.90 7.08 -26.16
CA LYS A 57 14.76 5.89 -26.34
C LYS A 57 15.34 5.35 -25.04
N THR A 58 15.40 6.15 -23.97
CA THR A 58 15.93 5.76 -22.65
C THR A 58 14.83 5.38 -21.66
N LEU A 59 13.57 5.40 -22.07
CA LEU A 59 12.45 4.93 -21.26
C LEU A 59 12.46 3.40 -21.17
N GLY A 60 12.64 2.87 -19.95
CA GLY A 60 12.67 1.44 -19.67
C GLY A 60 11.31 0.87 -19.29
N GLY A 61 10.45 1.67 -18.66
CA GLY A 61 9.12 1.27 -18.22
C GLY A 61 8.21 2.47 -18.00
N ALA A 62 6.91 2.29 -18.22
CA ALA A 62 5.91 3.33 -18.02
C ALA A 62 4.58 2.74 -17.52
N CYS A 63 3.78 3.57 -16.84
CA CYS A 63 2.41 3.21 -16.47
C CYS A 63 1.43 4.35 -16.75
N GLY A 64 0.18 3.96 -16.97
CA GLY A 64 -0.94 4.90 -17.05
C GLY A 64 -1.56 5.18 -15.68
N GLU A 65 -2.53 6.09 -15.68
CA GLU A 65 -3.44 6.32 -14.57
C GLU A 65 -4.34 5.09 -14.37
N ILE A 66 -4.25 4.46 -13.18
CA ILE A 66 -5.22 3.48 -12.75
C ILE A 66 -6.29 4.18 -11.92
N HIS A 67 -7.56 4.02 -12.29
CA HIS A 67 -8.68 4.51 -11.50
C HIS A 67 -9.70 3.40 -11.22
N ALA A 68 -10.44 3.58 -10.12
CA ALA A 68 -11.44 2.60 -9.70
C ALA A 68 -12.63 2.59 -10.67
N MET A 69 -13.16 1.40 -10.96
CA MET A 69 -14.46 1.26 -11.63
C MET A 69 -15.57 1.70 -10.68
N LEU A 70 -16.21 2.83 -10.99
CA LEU A 70 -17.24 3.44 -10.13
C LEU A 70 -18.67 2.95 -10.44
N GLY A 71 -18.83 2.13 -11.49
CA GLY A 71 -20.13 1.68 -11.98
C GLY A 71 -20.94 2.78 -12.66
N ALA A 72 -22.11 2.40 -13.18
CA ALA A 72 -23.02 3.33 -13.84
C ALA A 72 -23.46 4.45 -12.87
N GLY A 73 -23.32 5.70 -13.31
CA GLY A 73 -23.67 6.88 -12.49
C GLY A 73 -22.89 7.00 -11.18
N TRP A 74 -21.69 6.44 -11.09
CA TRP A 74 -20.81 6.47 -9.91
C TRP A 74 -21.42 5.85 -8.64
N ARG A 75 -22.43 4.98 -8.77
CA ARG A 75 -23.15 4.37 -7.65
C ARG A 75 -22.25 3.62 -6.67
N LYS A 76 -21.12 3.06 -7.11
CA LYS A 76 -20.22 2.32 -6.21
C LYS A 76 -19.51 3.22 -5.19
N VAL A 77 -19.42 4.53 -5.42
CA VAL A 77 -18.82 5.49 -4.47
C VAL A 77 -19.67 5.64 -3.20
N LEU A 78 -20.93 5.20 -3.21
CA LEU A 78 -21.74 5.10 -1.99
C LEU A 78 -21.15 4.12 -0.96
N ASN A 79 -20.33 3.16 -1.41
CA ASN A 79 -19.58 2.29 -0.52
C ASN A 79 -18.32 3.03 -0.02
N PRO A 80 -18.16 3.27 1.30
CA PRO A 80 -17.00 4.00 1.85
C PRO A 80 -15.65 3.37 1.48
N LEU A 81 -15.58 2.03 1.35
CA LEU A 81 -14.34 1.35 0.98
C LEU A 81 -13.94 1.67 -0.47
N VAL A 82 -14.91 1.68 -1.38
CA VAL A 82 -14.70 2.04 -2.79
C VAL A 82 -14.35 3.52 -2.92
N ALA A 83 -15.06 4.40 -2.21
CA ALA A 83 -14.78 5.83 -2.18
C ALA A 83 -13.36 6.11 -1.69
N SER A 84 -12.97 5.54 -0.54
CA SER A 84 -11.63 5.71 0.02
C SER A 84 -10.54 5.23 -0.95
N GLN A 85 -10.72 4.05 -1.55
CA GLN A 85 -9.77 3.51 -2.54
C GLN A 85 -9.66 4.40 -3.79
N ASN A 86 -10.80 4.91 -4.30
CA ASN A 86 -10.82 5.79 -5.45
C ASN A 86 -10.05 7.09 -5.19
N PHE A 87 -10.27 7.69 -4.01
CA PHE A 87 -9.54 8.88 -3.59
C PHE A 87 -8.03 8.62 -3.51
N GLU A 88 -7.63 7.52 -2.88
CA GLU A 88 -6.21 7.14 -2.77
C GLU A 88 -5.54 6.97 -4.13
N TYR A 89 -6.20 6.27 -5.08
CA TYR A 89 -5.67 6.12 -6.44
C TYR A 89 -5.50 7.47 -7.13
N LYS A 90 -6.49 8.36 -7.02
CA LYS A 90 -6.44 9.68 -7.64
C LYS A 90 -5.31 10.53 -7.07
N ILE A 91 -5.19 10.63 -5.75
CA ILE A 91 -4.11 11.38 -5.11
C ILE A 91 -2.74 10.78 -5.44
N SER A 92 -2.62 9.44 -5.48
CA SER A 92 -1.35 8.80 -5.87
C SER A 92 -0.95 9.14 -7.31
N ASN A 93 -1.91 9.18 -8.25
CA ASN A 93 -1.64 9.53 -9.64
C ASN A 93 -1.45 11.04 -9.89
N ILE A 94 -1.93 11.90 -8.99
CA ILE A 94 -1.80 13.36 -9.09
C ILE A 94 -0.54 13.86 -8.38
N LEU A 95 -0.11 13.21 -7.29
CA LEU A 95 1.03 13.65 -6.49
C LEU A 95 2.23 12.70 -6.57
N ASP A 96 2.04 11.43 -6.19
CA ASP A 96 3.17 10.49 -6.04
C ASP A 96 3.79 10.11 -7.38
N LYS A 97 2.97 9.63 -8.32
CA LYS A 97 3.46 9.19 -9.64
C LYS A 97 4.14 10.33 -10.40
N PRO A 98 3.58 11.55 -10.42
CA PRO A 98 4.24 12.70 -11.02
C PRO A 98 5.58 13.06 -10.36
N LEU A 99 5.64 13.11 -9.02
CA LEU A 99 6.90 13.34 -8.28
C LEU A 99 7.96 12.30 -8.65
N GLU A 100 7.61 11.01 -8.55
CA GLU A 100 8.55 9.93 -8.84
C GLU A 100 8.99 9.94 -10.32
N SER A 101 8.07 10.26 -11.22
CA SER A 101 8.33 10.41 -12.65
C SER A 101 9.25 11.59 -12.96
N ALA A 102 9.22 12.68 -12.18
CA ALA A 102 10.12 13.81 -12.32
C ALA A 102 11.59 13.39 -12.10
N PHE A 103 11.83 12.52 -11.12
CA PHE A 103 13.15 11.97 -10.83
C PHE A 103 13.52 10.80 -11.76
N GLY A 104 12.53 10.17 -12.40
CA GLY A 104 12.70 9.06 -13.35
C GLY A 104 12.81 7.69 -12.71
N TYR A 105 12.38 7.57 -11.46
CA TYR A 105 12.22 6.30 -10.78
C TYR A 105 10.82 6.22 -10.18
N VAL A 106 9.84 5.78 -10.97
CA VAL A 106 8.51 5.42 -10.46
C VAL A 106 8.65 4.14 -9.63
N SER A 107 8.33 4.22 -8.33
CA SER A 107 8.60 3.13 -7.37
C SER A 107 7.76 1.89 -7.63
N VAL A 108 6.65 2.04 -8.33
CA VAL A 108 5.80 0.93 -8.81
C VAL A 108 5.14 1.30 -10.13
N LEU A 109 5.33 0.46 -11.14
CA LEU A 109 4.52 0.45 -12.35
C LEU A 109 3.45 -0.64 -12.16
N PRO A 110 2.17 -0.28 -11.95
CA PRO A 110 1.15 -1.27 -11.58
C PRO A 110 1.04 -2.40 -12.62
N GLY A 111 1.03 -3.64 -12.15
CA GLY A 111 0.82 -4.81 -13.02
C GLY A 111 -0.50 -4.77 -13.81
N ALA A 112 -1.50 -4.07 -13.28
CA ALA A 112 -2.81 -3.92 -13.94
C ALA A 112 -2.72 -3.19 -15.28
N PHE A 113 -1.86 -2.18 -15.39
CA PHE A 113 -1.68 -1.43 -16.62
C PHE A 113 -0.31 -0.74 -16.68
N SER A 114 0.66 -1.42 -17.29
CA SER A 114 2.01 -0.93 -17.44
C SER A 114 2.63 -1.42 -18.74
N ALA A 115 3.71 -0.78 -19.16
CA ALA A 115 4.45 -1.12 -20.36
C ALA A 115 5.95 -1.10 -20.06
N TYR A 116 6.68 -1.97 -20.75
CA TYR A 116 8.11 -2.14 -20.58
C TYR A 116 8.80 -2.24 -21.93
N ARG A 117 9.97 -1.63 -22.03
CA ARG A 117 10.85 -1.82 -23.19
C ARG A 117 11.53 -3.18 -23.05
N TYR A 118 11.38 -4.06 -24.04
CA TYR A 118 11.80 -5.46 -23.90
C TYR A 118 13.30 -5.59 -23.59
N ARG A 119 14.16 -4.89 -24.35
CA ARG A 119 15.61 -4.82 -24.08
C ARG A 119 15.98 -4.26 -22.70
N ALA A 120 15.14 -3.41 -22.10
CA ALA A 120 15.38 -2.85 -20.79
C ALA A 120 15.17 -3.91 -19.68
N ILE A 121 14.08 -4.68 -19.75
CA ILE A 121 13.75 -5.69 -18.74
C ILE A 121 14.64 -6.94 -18.82
N MET A 122 15.16 -7.30 -20.00
CA MET A 122 15.97 -8.51 -20.18
C MET A 122 17.20 -8.58 -19.26
N GLY A 123 17.57 -9.80 -18.87
CA GLY A 123 18.66 -10.08 -17.91
C GLY A 123 18.19 -9.96 -16.46
N ARG A 124 19.04 -9.39 -15.60
CA ARG A 124 18.79 -9.29 -14.15
C ARG A 124 17.41 -8.77 -13.75
N PRO A 125 16.83 -7.71 -14.37
CA PRO A 125 15.49 -7.23 -13.95
C PRO A 125 14.42 -8.31 -14.11
N LEU A 126 14.39 -9.01 -15.24
CA LEU A 126 13.44 -10.09 -15.52
C LEU A 126 13.72 -11.35 -14.70
N GLU A 127 14.99 -11.69 -14.46
CA GLU A 127 15.38 -12.79 -13.56
C GLU A 127 14.88 -12.54 -12.14
N GLN A 128 15.07 -11.31 -11.62
CA GLN A 128 14.53 -10.93 -10.32
C GLN A 128 13.01 -10.95 -10.30
N TYR A 129 12.35 -10.46 -11.35
CA TYR A 129 10.90 -10.50 -11.46
C TYR A 129 10.34 -11.92 -11.33
N PHE A 130 10.96 -12.90 -12.00
CA PHE A 130 10.49 -14.29 -12.00
C PHE A 130 10.91 -15.13 -10.79
N HIS A 131 11.73 -14.61 -9.88
CA HIS A 131 11.97 -15.28 -8.60
C HIS A 131 10.67 -15.48 -7.80
N GLY A 132 9.65 -14.63 -7.99
CA GLY A 132 8.32 -14.79 -7.41
C GLY A 132 7.41 -15.83 -8.09
N ASP A 133 7.85 -16.53 -9.14
CA ASP A 133 7.02 -17.51 -9.85
C ASP A 133 6.93 -18.87 -9.11
N HIS A 134 5.80 -19.11 -8.44
CA HIS A 134 5.52 -20.36 -7.75
C HIS A 134 5.54 -21.60 -8.67
N THR A 135 5.31 -21.44 -9.97
CA THR A 135 5.40 -22.59 -10.89
C THR A 135 6.83 -23.08 -11.10
N LEU A 136 7.83 -22.27 -10.73
CA LEU A 136 9.23 -22.70 -10.73
C LEU A 136 9.65 -23.35 -9.42
N SER A 137 8.85 -23.28 -8.35
CA SER A 137 9.27 -23.78 -7.04
C SER A 137 9.63 -25.27 -7.10
N LYS A 138 8.76 -26.09 -7.70
CA LYS A 138 8.99 -27.52 -7.93
C LYS A 138 10.25 -27.84 -8.72
N ARG A 139 10.71 -26.93 -9.59
CA ARG A 139 11.84 -27.14 -10.50
C ARG A 139 13.15 -26.57 -9.95
N LEU A 140 13.07 -25.47 -9.19
CA LEU A 140 14.21 -24.78 -8.59
C LEU A 140 14.48 -25.23 -7.15
N GLY A 141 13.51 -25.87 -6.48
CA GLY A 141 13.60 -26.30 -5.08
C GLY A 141 14.13 -25.20 -4.17
N LYS A 142 15.18 -25.49 -3.41
CA LYS A 142 15.89 -24.53 -2.52
C LYS A 142 16.52 -23.32 -3.25
N LYS A 143 16.71 -23.37 -4.58
CA LYS A 143 17.15 -22.20 -5.38
C LYS A 143 15.97 -21.29 -5.80
N GLY A 144 14.73 -21.77 -5.64
CA GLY A 144 13.49 -21.06 -5.94
C GLY A 144 12.85 -20.44 -4.70
N ILE A 145 11.52 -20.25 -4.75
CA ILE A 145 10.74 -19.67 -3.64
C ILE A 145 10.84 -20.49 -2.35
N GLU A 146 11.03 -21.80 -2.45
CA GLU A 146 11.07 -22.72 -1.30
C GLU A 146 12.29 -22.48 -0.40
N GLY A 147 13.42 -22.02 -0.96
CA GLY A 147 14.60 -21.64 -0.16
C GLY A 147 14.68 -20.15 0.21
N MET A 148 13.65 -19.36 -0.10
CA MET A 148 13.65 -17.94 0.25
C MET A 148 13.23 -17.73 1.71
N ASN A 149 13.95 -16.83 2.39
CA ASN A 149 13.49 -16.32 3.68
C ASN A 149 12.17 -15.54 3.50
N ILE A 150 11.41 -15.38 4.59
CA ILE A 150 10.09 -14.75 4.56
C ILE A 150 10.12 -13.29 4.10
N PHE A 151 11.22 -12.59 4.38
CA PHE A 151 11.43 -11.22 3.91
C PHE A 151 11.44 -11.17 2.37
N LYS A 152 12.23 -12.04 1.74
CA LYS A 152 12.32 -12.15 0.28
C LYS A 152 10.99 -12.66 -0.33
N LYS A 153 10.24 -13.52 0.35
CA LYS A 153 8.88 -13.89 -0.09
C LYS A 153 7.91 -12.70 -0.07
N ASN A 154 7.92 -11.87 0.99
CA ASN A 154 7.11 -10.66 1.06
C ASN A 154 7.52 -9.62 0.01
N MET A 155 8.81 -9.52 -0.31
CA MET A 155 9.32 -8.69 -1.38
C MET A 155 8.64 -9.00 -2.74
N PHE A 156 8.37 -10.27 -3.01
CA PHE A 156 7.67 -10.72 -4.24
C PHE A 156 6.14 -10.68 -4.16
N LEU A 157 5.55 -10.17 -3.07
CA LEU A 157 4.14 -9.74 -3.08
C LEU A 157 3.97 -8.40 -3.82
N ALA A 158 5.06 -7.66 -4.01
CA ALA A 158 5.13 -6.44 -4.80
C ALA A 158 6.26 -6.55 -5.83
N GLU A 159 6.26 -7.63 -6.63
CA GLU A 159 7.26 -7.92 -7.65
C GLU A 159 7.45 -6.77 -8.65
N ASP A 160 6.38 -6.03 -8.93
CA ASP A 160 6.39 -4.86 -9.82
C ASP A 160 7.31 -3.75 -9.26
N ARG A 161 7.39 -3.56 -7.93
CA ARG A 161 8.28 -2.58 -7.28
C ARG A 161 9.76 -2.94 -7.45
N ILE A 162 10.06 -4.23 -7.31
CA ILE A 162 11.41 -4.76 -7.48
C ILE A 162 11.86 -4.59 -8.92
N LEU A 163 10.99 -4.93 -9.88
CA LEU A 163 11.28 -4.73 -11.30
C LEU A 163 11.59 -3.25 -11.61
N CYS A 164 10.85 -2.31 -11.02
CA CYS A 164 11.12 -0.89 -11.19
C CYS A 164 12.52 -0.50 -10.70
N PHE A 165 12.91 -0.97 -9.52
CA PHE A 165 14.26 -0.71 -8.98
C PHE A 165 15.35 -1.35 -9.86
N GLU A 166 15.19 -2.63 -10.23
CA GLU A 166 16.18 -3.35 -11.03
C GLU A 166 16.36 -2.74 -12.42
N LEU A 167 15.31 -2.16 -13.01
CA LEU A 167 15.39 -1.44 -14.28
C LEU A 167 16.26 -0.18 -14.16
N VAL A 168 16.01 0.65 -13.14
CA VAL A 168 16.76 1.89 -12.93
C VAL A 168 18.21 1.60 -12.51
N ALA A 169 18.44 0.54 -11.74
CA ALA A 169 19.76 0.13 -11.27
C ALA A 169 20.53 -0.79 -12.26
N LYS A 170 20.01 -1.01 -13.48
CA LYS A 170 20.62 -1.92 -14.45
C LYS A 170 22.00 -1.41 -14.87
N ALA A 171 23.03 -2.24 -14.64
CA ALA A 171 24.42 -1.86 -14.86
C ALA A 171 24.70 -1.48 -16.33
N GLY A 172 25.42 -0.38 -16.55
CA GLY A 172 25.78 0.12 -17.89
C GLY A 172 24.62 0.76 -18.69
N PHE A 173 23.40 0.79 -18.16
CA PHE A 173 22.26 1.39 -18.85
C PHE A 173 21.68 2.58 -18.08
N ARG A 174 21.06 3.50 -18.80
CA ARG A 174 20.41 4.71 -18.26
C ARG A 174 18.89 4.66 -18.37
N TRP A 175 18.31 3.48 -18.09
CA TRP A 175 16.86 3.29 -18.13
C TRP A 175 16.20 4.09 -17.02
N HIS A 176 15.20 4.87 -17.38
CA HIS A 176 14.34 5.56 -16.41
C HIS A 176 12.89 5.13 -16.59
N LEU A 177 12.06 5.45 -15.61
CA LEU A 177 10.64 5.11 -15.57
C LEU A 177 9.79 6.37 -15.54
N THR A 178 8.64 6.35 -16.20
CA THR A 178 7.75 7.52 -16.27
C THR A 178 6.28 7.16 -16.02
N TYR A 179 5.53 8.15 -15.55
CA TYR A 179 4.07 8.12 -15.51
C TYR A 179 3.50 8.83 -16.74
N VAL A 180 2.49 8.23 -17.40
CA VAL A 180 1.86 8.77 -18.61
C VAL A 180 0.41 9.13 -18.31
N LYS A 181 0.16 10.40 -17.94
CA LYS A 181 -1.17 10.92 -17.57
C LYS A 181 -2.25 10.69 -18.65
N ALA A 182 -1.89 10.76 -19.93
CA ALA A 182 -2.81 10.56 -21.04
C ALA A 182 -3.30 9.10 -21.18
N SER A 183 -2.59 8.15 -20.58
CA SER A 183 -2.96 6.75 -20.60
C SER A 183 -3.76 6.39 -19.35
N LYS A 184 -4.98 5.89 -19.51
CA LYS A 184 -5.90 5.57 -18.40
C LYS A 184 -6.42 4.13 -18.47
N GLY A 185 -6.56 3.49 -17.31
CA GLY A 185 -7.16 2.18 -17.15
C GLY A 185 -8.10 2.12 -15.94
N GLU A 186 -9.30 1.59 -16.16
CA GLU A 186 -10.29 1.34 -15.12
C GLU A 186 -10.10 -0.08 -14.56
N THR A 187 -10.07 -0.23 -13.23
CA THR A 187 -9.97 -1.55 -12.56
C THR A 187 -10.97 -1.70 -11.43
N ASP A 188 -11.39 -2.94 -11.18
CA ASP A 188 -12.18 -3.28 -10.01
C ASP A 188 -11.41 -3.03 -8.70
N VAL A 189 -12.15 -2.69 -7.65
CA VAL A 189 -11.64 -2.51 -6.28
C VAL A 189 -12.44 -3.36 -5.29
N PRO A 190 -11.90 -3.65 -4.09
CA PRO A 190 -12.63 -4.40 -3.08
C PRO A 190 -13.88 -3.66 -2.62
N GLU A 191 -15.01 -4.37 -2.53
CA GLU A 191 -16.28 -3.81 -2.07
C GLU A 191 -16.63 -4.26 -0.62
N GLY A 192 -15.91 -5.26 -0.09
CA GLY A 192 -16.14 -5.80 1.26
C GLY A 192 -14.89 -5.76 2.14
N ALA A 193 -15.09 -5.59 3.45
CA ALA A 193 -14.00 -5.48 4.42
C ALA A 193 -12.99 -6.65 4.40
N PRO A 194 -13.39 -7.94 4.31
CA PRO A 194 -12.42 -9.04 4.29
C PRO A 194 -11.50 -9.02 3.06
N GLU A 195 -12.04 -8.65 1.90
CA GLU A 195 -11.25 -8.53 0.67
C GLU A 195 -10.31 -7.33 0.76
N PHE A 196 -10.82 -6.20 1.24
CA PHE A 196 -10.05 -4.98 1.45
C PHE A 196 -8.86 -5.21 2.40
N ILE A 197 -9.08 -5.84 3.56
CA ILE A 197 -8.00 -6.18 4.51
C ILE A 197 -6.96 -7.11 3.86
N SER A 198 -7.39 -8.14 3.12
CA SER A 198 -6.49 -9.08 2.45
C SER A 198 -5.63 -8.40 1.37
N GLN A 199 -6.24 -7.51 0.57
CA GLN A 199 -5.52 -6.68 -0.40
C GLN A 199 -4.46 -5.82 0.30
N ARG A 200 -4.85 -5.14 1.38
CA ARG A 200 -4.00 -4.19 2.10
C ARG A 200 -2.82 -4.86 2.79
N ARG A 201 -2.99 -6.04 3.37
CA ARG A 201 -1.86 -6.85 3.85
C ARG A 201 -0.80 -7.05 2.78
N ARG A 202 -1.19 -7.50 1.57
CA ARG A 202 -0.24 -7.75 0.47
C ARG A 202 0.49 -6.48 0.08
N TRP A 203 -0.25 -5.38 -0.06
CA TRP A 203 0.30 -4.11 -0.50
C TRP A 203 1.21 -3.46 0.52
N LEU A 204 0.83 -3.46 1.80
CA LEU A 204 1.63 -2.90 2.88
C LEU A 204 2.91 -3.72 3.09
N ASN A 205 2.80 -5.04 3.21
CA ASN A 205 3.96 -5.89 3.43
C ASN A 205 4.91 -5.88 2.23
N GLY A 206 4.36 -6.01 1.01
CA GLY A 206 5.14 -5.97 -0.21
C GLY A 206 5.83 -4.62 -0.42
N SER A 207 5.13 -3.50 -0.16
CA SER A 207 5.72 -2.17 -0.29
C SER A 207 6.81 -1.91 0.75
N PHE A 208 6.63 -2.33 2.00
CA PHE A 208 7.63 -2.21 3.05
C PHE A 208 8.90 -3.02 2.71
N ALA A 209 8.73 -4.30 2.34
CA ALA A 209 9.85 -5.16 1.97
C ALA A 209 10.60 -4.65 0.73
N ALA A 210 9.88 -4.22 -0.31
CA ALA A 210 10.48 -3.68 -1.53
C ALA A 210 11.17 -2.32 -1.29
N GLY A 211 10.61 -1.47 -0.43
CA GLY A 211 11.21 -0.21 -0.02
C GLY A 211 12.57 -0.44 0.65
N LEU A 212 12.62 -1.30 1.67
CA LEU A 212 13.87 -1.69 2.32
C LEU A 212 14.88 -2.31 1.35
N TYR A 213 14.42 -3.19 0.45
CA TYR A 213 15.28 -3.77 -0.58
C TYR A 213 15.95 -2.69 -1.45
N SER A 214 15.17 -1.73 -1.95
CA SER A 214 15.67 -0.64 -2.80
C SER A 214 16.69 0.24 -2.07
N MET A 215 16.48 0.51 -0.77
CA MET A 215 17.40 1.28 0.06
C MET A 215 18.71 0.53 0.30
N MET A 216 18.64 -0.73 0.73
CA MET A 216 19.82 -1.58 0.98
C MET A 216 20.68 -1.77 -0.27
N HIS A 217 20.04 -1.79 -1.44
CA HIS A 217 20.71 -2.03 -2.71
C HIS A 217 20.96 -0.77 -3.53
N PHE A 218 20.68 0.42 -2.99
CA PHE A 218 20.77 1.69 -3.70
C PHE A 218 22.16 1.91 -4.33
N GLY A 219 23.22 1.42 -3.68
CA GLY A 219 24.60 1.45 -4.20
C GLY A 219 24.76 0.88 -5.63
N ARG A 220 23.85 0.01 -6.09
CA ARG A 220 23.88 -0.50 -7.47
C ARG A 220 23.57 0.55 -8.53
N ILE A 221 22.86 1.62 -8.18
CA ILE A 221 22.57 2.73 -9.10
C ILE A 221 23.87 3.38 -9.59
N TYR A 222 24.95 3.38 -8.80
CA TYR A 222 26.26 3.87 -9.26
C TYR A 222 26.91 3.03 -10.36
N ARG A 223 26.49 1.77 -10.51
CA ARG A 223 26.96 0.91 -11.62
C ARG A 223 26.12 1.09 -12.89
N SER A 224 25.03 1.86 -12.81
CA SER A 224 24.20 2.21 -13.98
C SER A 224 24.90 3.26 -14.86
N GLY A 225 24.34 3.51 -16.05
CA GLY A 225 24.83 4.53 -16.98
C GLY A 225 24.23 5.93 -16.77
N HIS A 226 23.61 6.20 -15.61
CA HIS A 226 22.97 7.48 -15.29
C HIS A 226 24.00 8.60 -15.11
N GLY A 227 23.68 9.80 -15.61
CA GLY A 227 24.52 10.98 -15.43
C GLY A 227 24.42 11.59 -14.03
N ILE A 228 25.36 12.46 -13.68
CA ILE A 228 25.50 13.07 -12.34
C ILE A 228 24.22 13.76 -11.87
N ILE A 229 23.56 14.53 -12.75
CA ILE A 229 22.30 15.22 -12.43
C ILE A 229 21.21 14.22 -12.06
N ARG A 230 21.07 13.12 -12.82
CA ARG A 230 20.09 12.08 -12.52
C ARG A 230 20.40 11.39 -11.19
N LEU A 231 21.67 11.07 -10.96
CA LEU A 231 22.12 10.48 -9.71
C LEU A 231 21.77 11.37 -8.51
N PHE A 232 22.01 12.68 -8.60
CA PHE A 232 21.61 13.64 -7.56
C PHE A 232 20.10 13.54 -7.24
N PHE A 233 19.23 13.61 -8.24
CA PHE A 233 17.79 13.51 -8.01
C PHE A 233 17.33 12.13 -7.50
N LEU A 234 18.01 11.04 -7.88
CA LEU A 234 17.75 9.72 -7.31
C LEU A 234 18.11 9.65 -5.82
N HIS A 235 19.13 10.38 -5.36
CA HIS A 235 19.43 10.52 -3.92
C HIS A 235 18.37 11.33 -3.19
N VAL A 236 17.91 12.43 -3.78
CA VAL A 236 16.82 13.24 -3.22
C VAL A 236 15.57 12.36 -3.05
N GLN A 237 15.22 11.56 -4.07
CA GLN A 237 14.11 10.62 -3.97
C GLN A 237 14.34 9.53 -2.92
N MET A 238 15.57 9.01 -2.79
CA MET A 238 15.92 8.03 -1.74
C MET A 238 15.71 8.61 -0.34
N LEU A 239 16.15 9.85 -0.11
CA LEU A 239 15.96 10.55 1.17
C LEU A 239 14.47 10.75 1.47
N TYR A 240 13.68 11.16 0.47
CA TYR A 240 12.23 11.26 0.59
C TYR A 240 11.59 9.91 0.95
N ASN A 241 11.94 8.84 0.25
CA ASN A 241 11.41 7.49 0.54
C ASN A 241 11.82 7.00 1.94
N PHE A 242 13.04 7.34 2.38
CA PHE A 242 13.52 7.01 3.73
C PHE A 242 12.72 7.76 4.81
N ALA A 243 12.47 9.05 4.63
CA ALA A 243 11.62 9.83 5.52
C ALA A 243 10.19 9.27 5.58
N GLN A 244 9.61 8.91 4.42
CA GLN A 244 8.29 8.27 4.36
C GLN A 244 8.25 6.92 5.09
N LEU A 245 9.32 6.14 5.01
CA LEU A 245 9.43 4.86 5.71
C LEU A 245 9.45 5.07 7.23
N ILE A 246 10.19 6.06 7.74
CA ILE A 246 10.19 6.41 9.17
C ILE A 246 8.79 6.84 9.62
N MET A 247 8.12 7.72 8.87
CA MET A 247 6.76 8.16 9.18
C MET A 247 5.78 6.98 9.20
N THR A 248 5.91 6.05 8.26
CA THR A 248 5.06 4.85 8.19
C THR A 248 5.35 3.89 9.35
N TRP A 249 6.62 3.70 9.73
CA TRP A 249 7.02 2.82 10.83
C TRP A 249 6.42 3.28 12.18
N PHE A 250 6.46 4.59 12.44
CA PHE A 250 5.92 5.19 13.67
C PHE A 250 4.48 5.67 13.54
N ALA A 251 3.77 5.34 12.45
CA ALA A 251 2.42 5.86 12.20
C ALA A 251 1.43 5.45 13.31
N LEU A 252 1.56 4.24 13.87
CA LEU A 252 0.65 3.73 14.90
C LEU A 252 0.63 4.62 16.15
N SER A 253 1.82 4.93 16.69
CA SER A 253 1.96 5.84 17.83
C SER A 253 1.67 7.30 17.45
N SER A 254 2.13 7.75 16.28
CA SER A 254 1.93 9.13 15.81
C SER A 254 0.44 9.48 15.68
N PHE A 255 -0.38 8.59 15.13
CA PHE A 255 -1.83 8.81 14.99
C PHE A 255 -2.55 8.84 16.34
N TRP A 256 -2.19 7.94 17.26
CA TRP A 256 -2.72 7.95 18.63
C TRP A 256 -2.36 9.26 19.34
N LEU A 257 -1.09 9.65 19.34
CA LEU A 257 -0.60 10.86 20.00
C LEU A 257 -1.27 12.11 19.41
N THR A 258 -1.30 12.23 18.09
CA THR A 258 -1.92 13.36 17.39
C THR A 258 -3.40 13.48 17.75
N SER A 259 -4.14 12.37 17.73
CA SER A 259 -5.55 12.34 18.12
C SER A 259 -5.72 12.74 19.59
N SER A 260 -4.94 12.15 20.50
CA SER A 260 -5.01 12.44 21.93
C SER A 260 -4.72 13.91 22.25
N VAL A 261 -3.73 14.50 21.57
CA VAL A 261 -3.36 15.92 21.72
C VAL A 261 -4.47 16.84 21.26
N ILE A 262 -5.06 16.59 20.08
CA ILE A 262 -6.15 17.41 19.55
C ILE A 262 -7.34 17.38 20.52
N LEU A 263 -7.69 16.20 21.01
CA LEU A 263 -8.74 16.02 22.00
C LEU A 263 -8.46 16.83 23.28
N ASP A 264 -7.23 16.85 23.79
CA ASP A 264 -6.90 17.63 24.98
C ASP A 264 -6.89 19.13 24.74
N LEU A 265 -6.30 19.57 23.63
CA LEU A 265 -6.21 21.00 23.30
C LEU A 265 -7.59 21.63 23.16
N VAL A 266 -8.56 20.91 22.58
CA VAL A 266 -9.92 21.39 22.38
C VAL A 266 -10.81 21.15 23.59
N GLY A 267 -10.72 19.97 24.19
CA GLY A 267 -11.71 19.52 25.16
C GLY A 267 -11.37 19.73 26.62
N THR A 268 -10.09 19.85 26.98
CA THR A 268 -9.66 19.99 28.38
C THR A 268 -9.48 21.48 28.73
N PRO A 269 -10.28 22.06 29.65
CA PRO A 269 -10.15 23.46 30.03
C PRO A 269 -8.74 23.79 30.50
N SER A 270 -8.07 24.69 29.78
CA SER A 270 -6.70 25.12 30.07
C SER A 270 -6.46 26.53 29.56
N ALA A 271 -5.33 27.14 29.95
CA ALA A 271 -4.94 28.45 29.43
C ALA A 271 -4.90 28.49 27.88
N ALA A 272 -4.60 27.36 27.22
CA ALA A 272 -4.53 27.27 25.77
C ALA A 272 -5.89 27.45 25.05
N ASN A 273 -7.01 27.14 25.71
CA ASN A 273 -8.36 27.29 25.16
C ASN A 273 -9.22 28.28 25.97
N LYS A 274 -8.57 29.25 26.65
CA LYS A 274 -9.25 30.26 27.49
C LYS A 274 -10.12 29.62 28.58
N ASN A 275 -9.67 28.51 29.14
CA ASN A 275 -10.36 27.71 30.16
C ASN A 275 -11.76 27.24 29.72
N LYS A 276 -11.92 26.93 28.43
CA LYS A 276 -13.19 26.48 27.84
C LYS A 276 -13.03 25.17 27.06
N GLY A 277 -13.73 24.13 27.49
CA GLY A 277 -13.87 22.86 26.75
C GLY A 277 -14.98 22.93 25.71
N TRP A 278 -14.74 22.32 24.54
CA TRP A 278 -15.66 22.27 23.40
C TRP A 278 -15.72 20.84 22.83
N PRO A 279 -16.88 20.33 22.35
CA PRO A 279 -18.14 21.03 22.10
C PRO A 279 -19.15 21.03 23.24
N PHE A 280 -19.03 20.11 24.21
CA PHE A 280 -20.08 19.87 25.21
C PHE A 280 -19.88 20.67 26.52
N GLY A 281 -19.02 21.69 26.51
CA GLY A 281 -18.70 22.51 27.68
C GLY A 281 -17.65 21.88 28.60
N ASN A 282 -17.35 22.56 29.71
CA ASN A 282 -16.20 22.29 30.57
C ASN A 282 -16.30 20.97 31.35
N SER A 283 -17.52 20.48 31.61
CA SER A 283 -17.73 19.27 32.41
C SER A 283 -17.86 18.01 31.55
N ALA A 284 -18.66 18.06 30.48
CA ALA A 284 -18.97 16.87 29.68
C ALA A 284 -17.85 16.52 28.69
N THR A 285 -17.19 17.52 28.09
CA THR A 285 -16.18 17.28 27.06
C THR A 285 -14.97 16.47 27.54
N PRO A 286 -14.35 16.78 28.70
CA PRO A 286 -13.23 15.97 29.19
C PRO A 286 -13.62 14.51 29.45
N ILE A 287 -14.86 14.27 29.89
CA ILE A 287 -15.39 12.92 30.14
C ILE A 287 -15.51 12.17 28.81
N VAL A 288 -16.15 12.77 27.80
CA VAL A 288 -16.28 12.18 26.46
C VAL A 288 -14.92 11.87 25.86
N ASN A 289 -13.98 12.82 25.91
CA ASN A 289 -12.63 12.64 25.37
C ASN A 289 -11.88 11.50 26.07
N THR A 290 -12.06 11.35 27.38
CA THR A 290 -11.49 10.25 28.15
C THR A 290 -12.05 8.90 27.70
N PHE A 291 -13.37 8.78 27.50
CA PHE A 291 -13.99 7.55 26.97
C PHE A 291 -13.51 7.22 25.55
N LEU A 292 -13.38 8.22 24.68
CA LEU A 292 -12.86 8.03 23.32
C LEU A 292 -11.40 7.56 23.33
N LYS A 293 -10.57 8.15 24.19
CA LYS A 293 -9.16 7.76 24.36
C LYS A 293 -9.01 6.31 24.81
N TYR A 294 -9.67 5.92 25.90
CA TYR A 294 -9.59 4.54 26.39
C TYR A 294 -10.26 3.54 25.44
N GLY A 295 -11.39 3.91 24.83
CA GLY A 295 -12.03 3.09 23.80
C GLY A 295 -11.12 2.87 22.59
N TYR A 296 -10.37 3.88 22.15
CA TYR A 296 -9.39 3.75 21.08
C TYR A 296 -8.33 2.72 21.41
N LEU A 297 -7.72 2.81 22.60
CA LEU A 297 -6.69 1.86 23.03
C LEU A 297 -7.26 0.44 23.17
N PHE A 298 -8.47 0.30 23.70
CA PHE A 298 -9.15 -0.99 23.80
C PHE A 298 -9.44 -1.59 22.42
N CYS A 299 -10.01 -0.81 21.50
CA CYS A 299 -10.27 -1.24 20.13
C CYS A 299 -8.98 -1.56 19.37
N LEU A 300 -7.88 -0.84 19.63
CA LEU A 300 -6.57 -1.12 19.07
C LEU A 300 -6.02 -2.46 19.60
N MET A 301 -6.11 -2.69 20.91
CA MET A 301 -5.73 -3.98 21.51
C MET A 301 -6.55 -5.13 20.93
N LEU A 302 -7.86 -4.93 20.74
CA LEU A 302 -8.72 -5.88 20.05
C LEU A 302 -8.22 -6.19 18.63
N GLN A 303 -7.69 -5.21 17.88
CA GLN A 303 -7.13 -5.47 16.55
C GLN A 303 -5.93 -6.41 16.59
N PHE A 304 -5.03 -6.28 17.57
CA PHE A 304 -3.92 -7.21 17.74
C PHE A 304 -4.40 -8.64 18.02
N ILE A 305 -5.41 -8.80 18.88
CA ILE A 305 -6.01 -10.10 19.21
C ILE A 305 -6.65 -10.71 17.94
N LEU A 306 -7.46 -9.93 17.22
CA LEU A 306 -8.13 -10.39 16.01
C LEU A 306 -7.14 -10.72 14.89
N ALA A 307 -6.08 -9.92 14.73
CA ALA A 307 -5.11 -10.08 13.66
C ALA A 307 -4.20 -11.30 13.85
N LEU A 308 -3.90 -11.67 15.11
CA LEU A 308 -3.09 -12.86 15.43
C LEU A 308 -3.93 -14.14 15.48
N GLY A 309 -5.17 -14.06 15.96
CA GLY A 309 -6.01 -15.24 16.22
C GLY A 309 -6.93 -15.65 15.08
N ASN A 310 -7.38 -14.73 14.22
CA ASN A 310 -8.49 -14.99 13.30
C ASN A 310 -8.28 -14.42 11.89
N ARG A 311 -8.88 -15.08 10.89
CA ARG A 311 -8.98 -14.53 9.53
C ARG A 311 -10.17 -13.58 9.42
N PRO A 312 -10.05 -12.42 8.74
CA PRO A 312 -11.15 -11.45 8.59
C PRO A 312 -12.43 -12.01 7.97
N LYS A 313 -12.32 -13.05 7.13
CA LYS A 313 -13.49 -13.74 6.55
C LYS A 313 -14.36 -14.40 7.63
N GLY A 314 -13.76 -14.89 8.72
CA GLY A 314 -14.43 -15.60 9.82
C GLY A 314 -14.93 -14.69 10.93
N THR A 315 -14.35 -13.49 11.11
CA THR A 315 -14.71 -12.55 12.19
C THR A 315 -15.20 -11.20 11.65
N ARG A 316 -16.17 -11.23 10.73
CA ARG A 316 -16.65 -10.02 10.03
C ARG A 316 -17.21 -8.96 10.99
N ILE A 317 -18.01 -9.36 11.97
CA ILE A 317 -18.70 -8.43 12.88
C ILE A 317 -17.71 -7.60 13.72
N PRO A 318 -16.74 -8.19 14.45
CA PRO A 318 -15.74 -7.43 15.20
C PRO A 318 -14.94 -6.44 14.34
N TYR A 319 -14.53 -6.86 13.13
CA TYR A 319 -13.84 -5.96 12.21
C TYR A 319 -14.76 -4.79 11.81
N THR A 320 -15.99 -5.06 11.35
CA THR A 320 -16.94 -4.00 10.96
C THR A 320 -17.22 -3.02 12.09
N LEU A 321 -17.44 -3.49 13.32
CA LEU A 321 -17.62 -2.62 14.49
C LEU A 321 -16.39 -1.75 14.75
N SER A 322 -15.19 -2.31 14.60
CA SER A 322 -13.94 -1.58 14.74
C SER A 322 -13.75 -0.52 13.64
N PHE A 323 -14.11 -0.85 12.39
CA PHE A 323 -14.13 0.12 11.28
C PHE A 323 -15.03 1.31 11.59
N LEU A 324 -16.25 1.05 12.08
CA LEU A 324 -17.20 2.10 12.45
C LEU A 324 -16.68 2.94 13.62
N TYR A 325 -16.18 2.29 14.68
CA TYR A 325 -15.65 2.98 15.85
C TYR A 325 -14.49 3.93 15.51
N PHE A 326 -13.47 3.44 14.79
CA PHE A 326 -12.34 4.29 14.41
C PHE A 326 -12.74 5.41 13.45
N SER A 327 -13.73 5.18 12.58
CA SER A 327 -14.27 6.23 11.71
C SER A 327 -15.01 7.30 12.51
N LEU A 328 -15.74 6.94 13.57
CA LEU A 328 -16.41 7.89 14.48
C LEU A 328 -15.40 8.72 15.27
N VAL A 329 -14.35 8.07 15.82
CA VAL A 329 -13.27 8.80 16.50
C VAL A 329 -12.59 9.76 15.53
N GLN A 330 -12.29 9.31 14.32
CA GLN A 330 -11.66 10.15 13.30
C GLN A 330 -12.54 11.33 12.90
N PHE A 331 -13.85 11.13 12.78
CA PHE A 331 -14.79 12.20 12.50
C PHE A 331 -14.74 13.28 13.58
N TYR A 332 -14.77 12.87 14.85
CA TYR A 332 -14.69 13.79 15.98
C TYR A 332 -13.36 14.56 16.02
N VAL A 333 -12.22 13.88 15.83
CA VAL A 333 -10.90 14.51 15.75
C VAL A 333 -10.80 15.50 14.58
N LEU A 334 -11.42 15.21 13.43
CA LEU A 334 -11.46 16.13 12.31
C LEU A 334 -12.25 17.41 12.64
N ILE A 335 -13.41 17.27 13.30
CA ILE A 335 -14.20 18.42 13.75
C ILE A 335 -13.38 19.29 14.72
N ASP A 336 -12.76 18.67 15.72
CA ASP A 336 -11.90 19.37 16.68
C ASP A 336 -10.72 20.07 16.00
N SER A 337 -10.12 19.45 14.98
CA SER A 337 -9.05 20.04 14.18
C SER A 337 -9.50 21.30 13.44
N PHE A 338 -10.68 21.27 12.81
CA PHE A 338 -11.25 22.45 12.14
C PHE A 338 -11.65 23.53 13.14
N TYR A 339 -12.13 23.16 14.34
CA TYR A 339 -12.40 24.11 15.41
C TYR A 339 -11.14 24.81 15.90
N LEU A 340 -10.02 24.09 16.07
CA LEU A 340 -8.72 24.70 16.39
C LEU A 340 -8.30 25.73 15.36
N VAL A 341 -8.50 25.43 14.07
CA VAL A 341 -8.20 26.37 12.98
C VAL A 341 -9.09 27.61 13.05
N ALA A 342 -10.41 27.44 13.20
CA ALA A 342 -11.35 28.55 13.30
C ALA A 342 -11.03 29.46 14.50
N ASN A 343 -10.66 28.86 15.64
CA ASN A 343 -10.21 29.60 16.82
C ASN A 343 -8.87 30.31 16.62
N ALA A 344 -7.94 29.74 15.84
CA ALA A 344 -6.70 30.41 15.49
C ALA A 344 -6.97 31.70 14.69
N PHE A 345 -7.91 31.66 13.73
CA PHE A 345 -8.32 32.83 12.94
C PHE A 345 -9.07 33.90 13.75
N THR A 346 -9.95 33.50 14.66
CA THR A 346 -10.78 34.44 15.44
C THR A 346 -10.09 34.96 16.70
N GLY A 347 -9.11 34.22 17.22
CA GLY A 347 -8.46 34.50 18.50
C GLY A 347 -7.25 35.43 18.45
N GLY A 348 -6.89 35.98 17.28
CA GLY A 348 -5.70 36.83 17.13
C GLY A 348 -4.37 36.09 17.29
N MET A 349 -4.38 34.75 17.23
CA MET A 349 -3.18 33.89 17.37
C MET A 349 -2.38 33.74 16.06
N LEU A 350 -2.91 34.27 14.95
CA LEU A 350 -2.27 34.26 13.65
C LEU A 350 -1.74 35.66 13.35
N ASP A 351 -0.46 35.89 13.67
CA ASP A 351 0.26 37.10 13.27
C ASP A 351 0.84 36.91 11.86
N PHE A 352 -0.03 36.72 10.86
CA PHE A 352 0.41 36.63 9.47
C PHE A 352 0.56 38.04 8.90
N ASN A 353 1.79 38.39 8.52
CA ASN A 353 2.05 39.67 7.88
C ASN A 353 1.66 39.59 6.41
N LEU A 354 0.41 39.95 6.09
CA LEU A 354 -0.15 39.94 4.74
C LEU A 354 0.24 41.18 3.92
N ASN A 355 0.77 42.22 4.57
CA ASN A 355 0.97 43.54 3.98
C ASN A 355 2.42 43.77 3.50
N GLU A 356 3.38 42.98 3.97
CA GLU A 356 4.81 43.12 3.65
C GLU A 356 5.31 42.16 2.54
N GLY A 357 4.39 41.61 1.75
CA GLY A 357 4.70 40.77 0.59
C GLY A 357 4.91 39.28 0.91
N ALA A 358 5.11 38.47 -0.14
CA ALA A 358 5.11 37.01 -0.04
C ALA A 358 6.22 36.45 0.88
N LEU A 359 7.36 37.13 0.99
CA LEU A 359 8.49 36.64 1.79
C LEU A 359 8.28 36.88 3.30
N ALA A 360 7.71 38.03 3.69
CA ALA A 360 7.30 38.32 5.06
C ALA A 360 6.09 37.44 5.48
N PHE A 361 5.17 37.19 4.56
CA PHE A 361 4.12 36.19 4.76
C PHE A 361 4.72 34.80 5.01
N LEU A 362 5.68 34.33 4.20
CA LEU A 362 6.32 33.04 4.42
C LEU A 362 7.07 33.00 5.76
N GLN A 363 7.82 34.05 6.13
CA GLN A 363 8.52 34.08 7.42
C GLN A 363 7.55 34.03 8.61
N SER A 364 6.48 34.83 8.59
CA SER A 364 5.43 34.78 9.62
C SER A 364 4.64 33.47 9.62
N PHE A 365 4.51 32.84 8.45
CA PHE A 365 3.94 31.51 8.30
C PHE A 365 4.81 30.45 8.98
N PHE A 366 6.12 30.44 8.77
CA PHE A 366 7.03 29.45 9.38
C PHE A 366 7.35 29.73 10.86
N SER A 367 7.12 30.94 11.38
CA SER A 367 7.38 31.29 12.78
C SER A 367 6.18 31.13 13.74
N SER A 368 5.00 30.79 13.22
CA SER A 368 3.78 30.78 14.03
C SER A 368 3.78 29.72 15.14
N SER A 369 3.33 30.09 16.34
CA SER A 369 3.20 29.18 17.48
C SER A 369 1.81 28.54 17.56
N GLY A 370 1.76 27.24 17.90
CA GLY A 370 0.53 26.55 18.31
C GLY A 370 -0.55 26.43 17.23
N GLY A 371 -1.48 27.40 17.18
CA GLY A 371 -2.63 27.40 16.28
C GLY A 371 -2.27 27.56 14.80
N GLY A 372 -1.25 28.36 14.48
CA GLY A 372 -0.79 28.49 13.10
C GLY A 372 -0.13 27.23 12.56
N ILE A 373 0.54 26.43 13.38
CA ILE A 373 1.16 25.16 12.95
C ILE A 373 0.10 24.16 12.52
N VAL A 374 -1.01 24.08 13.27
CA VAL A 374 -2.16 23.24 12.92
C VAL A 374 -2.78 23.71 11.59
N LEU A 375 -2.97 25.02 11.43
CA LEU A 375 -3.44 25.59 10.17
C LEU A 375 -2.52 25.27 8.99
N ILE A 376 -1.20 25.47 9.15
CA ILE A 376 -0.19 25.19 8.13
C ILE A 376 -0.30 23.74 7.69
N ALA A 377 -0.34 22.79 8.64
CA ALA A 377 -0.41 21.37 8.33
C ALA A 377 -1.73 20.97 7.66
N LEU A 378 -2.86 21.53 8.07
CA LEU A 378 -4.16 21.22 7.48
C LEU A 378 -4.28 21.82 6.07
N VAL A 379 -3.85 23.07 5.87
CA VAL A 379 -3.83 23.73 4.55
C VAL A 379 -2.82 23.04 3.63
N SER A 380 -1.63 22.71 4.10
CA SER A 380 -0.64 21.99 3.29
C SER A 380 -1.11 20.58 2.95
N THR A 381 -1.87 19.90 3.80
CA THR A 381 -2.30 18.53 3.53
C THR A 381 -3.56 18.52 2.65
N TYR A 382 -4.61 19.21 3.08
CA TYR A 382 -5.90 19.18 2.38
C TYR A 382 -5.98 20.20 1.25
N GLY A 383 -5.42 21.41 1.45
CA GLY A 383 -5.37 22.44 0.42
C GLY A 383 -4.56 22.01 -0.80
N ILE A 384 -3.43 21.31 -0.60
CA ILE A 384 -2.65 20.72 -1.69
C ILE A 384 -3.46 19.67 -2.45
N TYR A 385 -4.24 18.81 -1.78
CA TYR A 385 -5.09 17.84 -2.47
C TYR A 385 -6.11 18.54 -3.36
N VAL A 386 -6.80 19.57 -2.87
CA VAL A 386 -7.74 20.34 -3.68
C VAL A 386 -7.04 21.04 -4.84
N LEU A 387 -5.95 21.77 -4.56
CA LEU A 387 -5.22 22.55 -5.56
C LEU A 387 -4.63 21.65 -6.66
N ALA A 388 -3.97 20.56 -6.27
CA ALA A 388 -3.40 19.62 -7.23
C ALA A 388 -4.48 18.97 -8.11
N SER A 389 -5.63 18.62 -7.54
CA SER A 389 -6.75 18.04 -8.30
C SER A 389 -7.38 19.01 -9.29
N VAL A 390 -7.47 20.29 -8.93
CA VAL A 390 -7.88 21.36 -9.87
C VAL A 390 -6.84 21.56 -10.97
N LEU A 391 -5.56 21.65 -10.63
CA LEU A 391 -4.46 21.79 -11.61
C LEU A 391 -4.39 20.62 -12.58
N TYR A 392 -4.76 19.42 -12.13
CA TYR A 392 -4.82 18.23 -12.97
C TYR A 392 -6.11 18.11 -13.78
N ALA A 393 -7.05 19.05 -13.61
CA ALA A 393 -8.37 19.09 -14.24
C ALA A 393 -9.25 17.86 -13.92
N ASP A 394 -9.17 17.35 -12.69
CA ASP A 394 -10.00 16.24 -12.20
C ASP A 394 -10.39 16.41 -10.72
N PRO A 395 -11.22 17.42 -10.37
CA PRO A 395 -11.54 17.72 -8.96
C PRO A 395 -12.60 16.80 -8.34
N TRP A 396 -13.28 15.96 -9.12
CA TRP A 396 -14.51 15.28 -8.68
C TRP A 396 -14.33 14.31 -7.52
N HIS A 397 -13.14 13.70 -7.39
CA HIS A 397 -12.83 12.81 -6.28
C HIS A 397 -12.76 13.54 -4.92
N ILE A 398 -12.51 14.85 -4.90
CA ILE A 398 -12.57 15.66 -3.68
C ILE A 398 -13.98 15.63 -3.10
N ILE A 399 -15.00 15.82 -3.94
CA ILE A 399 -16.40 15.89 -3.50
C ILE A 399 -16.96 14.48 -3.26
N THR A 400 -16.72 13.57 -4.20
CA THR A 400 -17.39 12.26 -4.19
C THR A 400 -16.76 11.28 -3.21
N SER A 401 -15.44 11.36 -2.99
CA SER A 401 -14.67 10.26 -2.40
C SER A 401 -13.81 10.65 -1.18
N ALA A 402 -13.45 11.93 -1.03
CA ALA A 402 -12.51 12.36 0.02
C ALA A 402 -13.02 12.13 1.45
N TRP A 403 -14.35 12.28 1.66
CA TRP A 403 -14.97 12.06 2.96
C TRP A 403 -14.64 10.67 3.52
N ALA A 404 -14.73 9.62 2.69
CA ALA A 404 -14.48 8.26 3.12
C ALA A 404 -12.99 8.00 3.40
N TYR A 405 -12.11 8.63 2.63
CA TYR A 405 -10.67 8.54 2.85
C TYR A 405 -10.27 9.19 4.19
N PHE A 406 -10.73 10.41 4.45
CA PHE A 406 -10.37 11.13 5.67
C PHE A 406 -10.94 10.49 6.92
N LEU A 407 -12.19 9.99 6.87
CA LEU A 407 -12.77 9.19 7.96
C LEU A 407 -12.03 7.86 8.15
N GLY A 408 -11.52 7.27 7.08
CA GLY A 408 -10.81 6.00 7.08
C GLY A 408 -9.34 6.06 7.48
N MET A 409 -8.78 7.24 7.80
CA MET A 409 -7.33 7.34 8.11
C MET A 409 -6.94 6.56 9.36
N THR A 410 -7.66 6.75 10.48
CA THR A 410 -7.38 6.02 11.73
C THR A 410 -7.59 4.52 11.56
N THR A 411 -8.63 4.12 10.82
CA THR A 411 -8.88 2.73 10.42
C THR A 411 -7.70 2.13 9.64
N SER A 412 -7.13 2.89 8.70
CA SER A 412 -6.05 2.42 7.83
C SER A 412 -4.79 2.08 8.63
N ILE A 413 -4.51 2.85 9.67
CA ILE A 413 -3.38 2.59 10.56
C ILE A 413 -3.72 1.48 11.57
N ASN A 414 -4.80 1.62 12.33
CA ASN A 414 -5.05 0.72 13.47
C ASN A 414 -5.57 -0.66 13.08
N ILE A 415 -6.29 -0.78 11.96
CA ILE A 415 -6.79 -2.09 11.49
C ILE A 415 -5.86 -2.64 10.42
N LEU A 416 -5.65 -1.91 9.32
CA LEU A 416 -4.98 -2.48 8.15
C LEU A 416 -3.49 -2.69 8.38
N MET A 417 -2.79 -1.72 9.00
CA MET A 417 -1.35 -1.85 9.28
C MET A 417 -1.07 -2.90 10.35
N VAL A 418 -1.84 -2.91 11.45
CA VAL A 418 -1.75 -3.95 12.49
C VAL A 418 -1.99 -5.33 11.87
N TYR A 419 -3.06 -5.50 11.09
CA TYR A 419 -3.32 -6.78 10.43
C TYR A 419 -2.18 -7.19 9.48
N ALA A 420 -1.62 -6.24 8.72
CA ALA A 420 -0.54 -6.50 7.79
C ALA A 420 0.73 -7.02 8.48
N PHE A 421 1.20 -6.32 9.53
CA PHE A 421 2.40 -6.68 10.29
C PHE A 421 2.21 -7.98 11.08
N CYS A 422 1.03 -8.17 11.72
CA CYS A 422 0.70 -9.43 12.40
C CYS A 422 0.58 -10.63 11.45
N ASN A 423 0.43 -10.42 10.14
CA ASN A 423 0.31 -11.48 9.14
C ASN A 423 1.49 -11.52 8.16
N TRP A 424 2.68 -11.08 8.58
CA TRP A 424 3.89 -11.10 7.74
C TRP A 424 4.32 -12.50 7.27
N HIS A 425 4.06 -13.51 8.09
CA HIS A 425 4.29 -14.92 7.79
C HIS A 425 3.37 -15.45 6.67
N ASP A 426 2.21 -14.83 6.44
CA ASP A 426 1.28 -15.23 5.40
C ASP A 426 1.65 -14.50 4.10
N VAL A 427 2.10 -15.27 3.10
CA VAL A 427 2.44 -14.79 1.75
C VAL A 427 1.44 -15.29 0.69
N SER A 428 0.24 -15.68 1.11
CA SER A 428 -0.83 -16.09 0.21
C SER A 428 -1.28 -14.92 -0.69
N TRP A 429 -1.49 -15.22 -1.97
CA TRP A 429 -1.82 -14.21 -2.98
C TRP A 429 -3.30 -13.78 -2.98
N GLY A 430 -4.19 -14.55 -2.33
CA GLY A 430 -5.60 -14.20 -2.12
C GLY A 430 -6.34 -13.76 -3.39
N THR A 431 -6.33 -14.55 -4.46
CA THR A 431 -7.04 -14.24 -5.71
C THR A 431 -8.55 -14.38 -5.55
N LYS A 432 -9.33 -13.44 -6.10
CA LYS A 432 -10.80 -13.53 -6.20
C LYS A 432 -11.16 -14.89 -6.82
N GLY A 433 -11.83 -15.75 -6.05
CA GLY A 433 -12.35 -17.05 -6.52
C GLY A 433 -11.38 -18.23 -6.59
N SER A 434 -10.12 -18.13 -6.16
CA SER A 434 -9.17 -19.26 -6.22
C SER A 434 -9.08 -20.10 -4.94
N ASP A 435 -9.73 -19.68 -3.85
CA ASP A 435 -9.81 -20.48 -2.63
C ASP A 435 -10.92 -21.53 -2.78
N LYS A 436 -10.80 -22.43 -3.77
CA LYS A 436 -11.48 -23.72 -3.62
C LYS A 436 -10.64 -24.47 -2.58
N ALA A 437 -11.22 -24.71 -1.40
CA ALA A 437 -10.80 -25.86 -0.62
C ALA A 437 -10.84 -27.04 -1.60
N GLU A 438 -9.74 -27.77 -1.75
CA GLU A 438 -9.78 -29.03 -2.51
C GLU A 438 -10.89 -29.85 -1.86
N ALA A 439 -12.01 -30.00 -2.57
CA ALA A 439 -13.03 -30.93 -2.14
C ALA A 439 -12.34 -32.30 -2.17
N LEU A 440 -12.26 -32.95 -1.00
CA LEU A 440 -11.90 -34.36 -0.94
C LEU A 440 -12.77 -35.09 -1.97
N PRO A 441 -12.21 -36.04 -2.75
CA PRO A 441 -12.99 -36.77 -3.73
C PRO A 441 -14.10 -37.54 -3.00
N SER A 442 -15.31 -36.97 -3.01
CA SER A 442 -16.52 -37.62 -2.54
C SER A 442 -16.99 -38.55 -3.66
N ALA A 443 -17.12 -39.84 -3.38
CA ALA A 443 -17.74 -40.81 -4.28
C ALA A 443 -19.12 -40.29 -4.72
N GLN A 444 -19.36 -40.19 -6.03
CA GLN A 444 -20.68 -39.87 -6.56
C GLN A 444 -21.53 -41.14 -6.55
N THR A 445 -22.54 -41.19 -5.68
CA THR A 445 -23.58 -42.21 -5.72
C THR A 445 -24.81 -41.63 -6.43
N LYS A 446 -25.31 -42.33 -7.45
CA LYS A 446 -26.64 -42.07 -8.01
C LYS A 446 -27.63 -43.08 -7.43
N LYS A 447 -28.86 -42.64 -7.19
CA LYS A 447 -30.00 -43.50 -6.85
C LYS A 447 -30.77 -43.80 -8.13
N ASP A 448 -31.13 -45.07 -8.30
CA ASP A 448 -32.08 -45.47 -9.33
C ASP A 448 -33.51 -45.29 -8.77
N ASP A 449 -34.46 -44.89 -9.61
CA ASP A 449 -35.82 -44.52 -9.18
C ASP A 449 -36.67 -45.71 -8.70
N ASP A 450 -36.15 -46.95 -8.76
CA ASP A 450 -36.92 -48.15 -8.41
C ASP A 450 -36.19 -49.20 -7.52
N SER A 451 -35.07 -48.86 -6.88
CA SER A 451 -34.48 -49.76 -5.86
C SER A 451 -33.73 -49.06 -4.72
N LYS A 452 -33.88 -49.59 -3.50
CA LYS A 452 -33.33 -49.04 -2.22
C LYS A 452 -31.82 -49.29 -2.01
N HIS A 453 -31.01 -49.49 -3.05
CA HIS A 453 -29.56 -49.66 -2.90
C HIS A 453 -28.78 -48.65 -3.76
N ASN A 454 -27.90 -47.90 -3.10
CA ASN A 454 -26.90 -47.07 -3.78
C ASN A 454 -25.84 -48.01 -4.38
N PHE A 455 -25.57 -47.93 -5.68
CA PHE A 455 -24.41 -48.61 -6.29
C PHE A 455 -23.38 -47.58 -6.79
N ILE A 456 -22.13 -48.00 -6.84
CA ILE A 456 -21.02 -47.22 -7.40
C ILE A 456 -20.87 -47.69 -8.84
N GLU A 457 -21.08 -46.80 -9.81
CA GLU A 457 -20.79 -47.10 -11.22
C GLU A 457 -19.27 -47.10 -11.38
N GLU A 458 -18.67 -48.29 -11.44
CA GLU A 458 -17.25 -48.43 -11.79
C GLU A 458 -17.11 -48.05 -13.27
N VAL A 459 -16.46 -46.91 -13.52
CA VAL A 459 -16.10 -46.50 -14.87
C VAL A 459 -15.20 -47.58 -15.46
N ASP A 460 -15.64 -48.18 -16.56
CA ASP A 460 -14.89 -49.20 -17.30
C ASP A 460 -13.58 -48.58 -17.78
N LYS A 461 -12.47 -48.93 -17.11
CA LYS A 461 -11.13 -48.41 -17.42
C LYS A 461 -10.41 -49.42 -18.30
N PRO A 462 -9.65 -48.97 -19.31
CA PRO A 462 -8.79 -49.86 -20.09
C PRO A 462 -7.87 -50.67 -19.16
N GLN A 463 -7.73 -51.97 -19.42
CA GLN A 463 -6.92 -52.89 -18.61
C GLN A 463 -5.48 -52.37 -18.37
N ALA A 464 -4.89 -51.71 -19.36
CA ALA A 464 -3.55 -51.13 -19.25
C ALA A 464 -3.43 -50.06 -18.13
N ASP A 465 -4.49 -49.27 -17.89
CA ASP A 465 -4.51 -48.27 -16.82
C ASP A 465 -4.65 -48.94 -15.44
N ILE A 466 -5.40 -50.05 -15.37
CA ILE A 466 -5.56 -50.87 -14.17
C ILE A 466 -4.22 -51.50 -13.81
N ASP A 467 -3.54 -52.12 -14.78
CA ASP A 467 -2.25 -52.78 -14.60
C ASP A 467 -1.17 -51.77 -14.17
N SER A 468 -1.14 -50.58 -14.78
CA SER A 468 -0.22 -49.52 -14.39
C SER A 468 -0.47 -49.01 -12.96
N GLN A 469 -1.74 -48.84 -12.58
CA GLN A 469 -2.11 -48.44 -11.22
C GLN A 469 -1.76 -49.54 -10.21
N PHE A 470 -2.01 -50.80 -10.56
CA PHE A 470 -1.67 -51.95 -9.75
C PHE A 470 -0.15 -52.06 -9.55
N GLU A 471 0.64 -51.98 -10.62
CA GLU A 471 2.10 -51.99 -10.56
C GLU A 471 2.63 -50.85 -9.69
N SER A 472 2.09 -49.63 -9.84
CA SER A 472 2.48 -48.48 -9.02
C SER A 472 2.15 -48.67 -7.53
N THR A 473 1.07 -49.39 -7.23
CA THR A 473 0.61 -49.67 -5.88
C THR A 473 1.45 -50.78 -5.24
N VAL A 474 1.74 -51.85 -5.99
CA VAL A 474 2.61 -52.94 -5.56
C VAL A 474 4.03 -52.43 -5.32
N LYS A 475 4.59 -51.61 -6.21
CA LYS A 475 5.90 -50.97 -5.99
C LYS A 475 5.95 -50.10 -4.75
N ARG A 476 4.85 -49.42 -4.40
CA ARG A 476 4.74 -48.63 -3.18
C ARG A 476 4.62 -49.50 -1.93
N ALA A 477 3.86 -50.60 -2.01
CA ALA A 477 3.65 -51.53 -0.91
C ALA A 477 4.90 -52.38 -0.59
N LEU A 478 5.70 -52.71 -1.62
CA LEU A 478 6.97 -53.44 -1.48
C LEU A 478 8.16 -52.53 -1.18
N ALA A 479 7.99 -51.20 -1.23
CA ALA A 479 9.06 -50.28 -0.87
C ALA A 479 9.36 -50.44 0.64
N PRO A 480 10.63 -50.66 1.04
CA PRO A 480 10.99 -50.76 2.44
C PRO A 480 10.60 -49.48 3.18
N PHE A 481 9.99 -49.64 4.35
CA PHE A 481 9.65 -48.51 5.22
C PHE A 481 10.92 -47.78 5.61
N SER A 482 11.07 -46.56 5.12
CA SER A 482 12.04 -45.61 5.66
C SER A 482 11.32 -44.87 6.78
N GLU A 483 11.88 -44.93 8.00
CA GLU A 483 11.49 -43.96 9.02
C GLU A 483 11.65 -42.57 8.38
N PRO A 484 10.60 -41.74 8.34
CA PRO A 484 10.78 -40.37 7.89
C PRO A 484 11.85 -39.78 8.80
N GLU A 485 12.95 -39.30 8.23
CA GLU A 485 13.94 -38.54 8.99
C GLU A 485 13.15 -37.49 9.76
N GLU A 486 13.16 -37.57 11.10
CA GLU A 486 12.66 -36.48 11.91
C GLU A 486 13.52 -35.28 11.53
N GLU A 487 12.99 -34.39 10.71
CA GLU A 487 13.62 -33.11 10.42
C GLU A 487 13.67 -32.35 11.76
N GLY A 488 14.70 -32.60 12.59
CA GLY A 488 14.94 -31.94 13.86
C GLY A 488 15.27 -30.45 13.73
N GLY A 489 15.08 -29.88 12.53
CA GLY A 489 15.11 -28.45 12.29
C GLY A 489 13.75 -27.82 12.60
N THR A 490 13.76 -26.55 13.00
CA THR A 490 12.53 -25.77 13.04
C THR A 490 11.89 -25.79 11.64
N SER A 491 10.59 -26.12 11.57
CA SER A 491 9.89 -26.11 10.29
C SER A 491 10.01 -24.72 9.64
N LEU A 492 10.06 -24.66 8.30
CA LEU A 492 10.11 -23.37 7.60
C LEU A 492 8.96 -22.44 8.01
N ASP A 493 7.79 -23.02 8.29
CA ASP A 493 6.62 -22.28 8.76
C ASP A 493 6.82 -21.71 10.17
N ASP A 494 7.47 -22.44 11.07
CA ASP A 494 7.83 -21.93 12.40
C ASP A 494 8.88 -20.83 12.31
N SER A 495 9.86 -20.96 11.42
CA SER A 495 10.82 -19.88 11.13
C SER A 495 10.12 -18.60 10.66
N TYR A 496 9.10 -18.72 9.80
CA TYR A 496 8.33 -17.56 9.32
C TYR A 496 7.47 -16.93 10.41
N ARG A 497 6.84 -17.75 11.26
CA ARG A 497 6.08 -17.29 12.42
C ARG A 497 7.00 -16.60 13.43
N ASN A 498 8.21 -17.12 13.65
CA ASN A 498 9.21 -16.52 14.52
C ASN A 498 9.67 -15.15 13.99
N PHE A 499 10.02 -15.06 12.70
CA PHE A 499 10.36 -13.77 12.07
C PHE A 499 9.24 -12.75 12.22
N ARG A 500 7.98 -13.15 11.97
CA ARG A 500 6.82 -12.29 12.23
C ARG A 500 6.80 -11.82 13.68
N THR A 501 6.91 -12.74 14.64
CA THR A 501 6.87 -12.41 16.07
C THR A 501 7.93 -11.38 16.41
N VAL A 502 9.19 -11.57 15.99
CA VAL A 502 10.29 -10.62 16.22
C VAL A 502 10.00 -9.27 15.57
N LEU A 503 9.54 -9.25 14.31
CA LEU A 503 9.22 -8.02 13.59
C LEU A 503 8.09 -7.23 14.28
N VAL A 504 7.02 -7.92 14.66
CA VAL A 504 5.87 -7.31 15.35
C VAL A 504 6.29 -6.80 16.72
N LEU A 505 7.09 -7.54 17.49
CA LEU A 505 7.61 -7.08 18.77
C LEU A 505 8.47 -5.83 18.59
N LEU A 506 9.42 -5.82 17.65
CA LEU A 506 10.25 -4.65 17.34
C LEU A 506 9.37 -3.43 16.98
N TRP A 507 8.39 -3.62 16.11
CA TRP A 507 7.50 -2.56 15.66
C TRP A 507 6.59 -2.01 16.77
N VAL A 508 5.97 -2.91 17.55
CA VAL A 508 5.11 -2.52 18.68
C VAL A 508 5.91 -1.86 19.79
N PHE A 509 7.04 -2.44 20.21
CA PHE A 509 7.86 -1.86 21.26
C PHE A 509 8.45 -0.51 20.85
N SER A 510 8.91 -0.35 19.61
CA SER A 510 9.42 0.96 19.16
C SER A 510 8.33 2.04 19.14
N ASN A 511 7.11 1.71 18.71
CA ASN A 511 5.97 2.63 18.79
C ASN A 511 5.54 2.93 20.24
N LEU A 512 5.56 1.91 21.10
CA LEU A 512 5.20 2.07 22.51
C LEU A 512 6.24 2.91 23.25
N ILE A 513 7.53 2.67 23.02
CA ILE A 513 8.63 3.50 23.55
C ILE A 513 8.47 4.93 23.09
N LEU A 514 8.19 5.18 21.80
CA LEU A 514 7.93 6.53 21.32
C LEU A 514 6.74 7.17 22.07
N SER A 515 5.62 6.45 22.18
CA SER A 515 4.45 6.95 22.92
C SER A 515 4.77 7.25 24.38
N LEU A 516 5.55 6.40 25.06
CA LEU A 516 5.95 6.59 26.46
C LEU A 516 6.89 7.78 26.63
N LEU A 517 7.91 7.92 25.79
CA LEU A 517 8.88 9.01 25.87
C LEU A 517 8.21 10.37 25.68
N ILE A 518 7.17 10.43 24.84
CA ILE A 518 6.40 11.65 24.60
C ILE A 518 5.38 11.92 25.73
N THR A 519 4.70 10.90 26.26
CA THR A 519 3.61 11.08 27.24
C THR A 519 4.03 11.04 28.70
N ALA A 520 5.23 10.56 29.01
CA ALA A 520 5.75 10.57 30.38
C ALA A 520 5.92 12.01 30.89
N THR A 521 5.75 12.23 32.20
CA THR A 521 6.03 13.51 32.89
C THR A 521 7.49 13.66 33.31
N GLY A 522 8.19 12.57 33.60
CA GLY A 522 9.62 12.54 33.93
C GLY A 522 10.22 11.13 33.73
N ILE A 523 11.54 11.01 33.82
CA ILE A 523 12.24 9.71 33.78
C ILE A 523 12.05 8.97 35.13
N ASP A 524 11.86 9.74 36.21
CA ASP A 524 11.78 9.23 37.59
C ASP A 524 10.45 8.54 37.93
N ARG A 525 9.41 8.72 37.09
CA ARG A 525 8.12 8.02 37.20
C ARG A 525 7.63 7.65 35.81
N LEU A 526 7.69 6.36 35.47
CA LEU A 526 7.04 5.74 34.31
C LEU A 526 5.51 5.73 34.47
N CYS A 527 4.90 6.89 34.68
CA CYS A 527 3.45 7.06 34.77
C CYS A 527 2.93 7.68 33.47
N LEU A 528 2.04 6.95 32.78
CA LEU A 528 1.27 7.48 31.65
C LEU A 528 0.43 8.65 32.13
N THR A 529 0.60 9.82 31.53
CA THR A 529 -0.27 10.96 31.82
C THR A 529 -1.36 11.09 30.78
N ASN A 530 -2.55 11.45 31.25
CA ASN A 530 -3.73 11.68 30.41
C ASN A 530 -3.82 13.13 29.91
N THR A 531 -2.81 13.96 30.19
CA THR A 531 -2.77 15.40 29.92
C THR A 531 -1.58 15.76 29.03
N SER A 532 -1.78 16.73 28.14
CA SER A 532 -0.73 17.18 27.21
C SER A 532 0.43 17.86 27.94
N THR A 533 1.63 17.28 27.83
CA THR A 533 2.89 17.85 28.33
C THR A 533 3.59 18.69 27.26
N ASP A 534 4.60 19.49 27.62
CA ASP A 534 5.36 20.28 26.63
C ASP A 534 6.08 19.39 25.60
N ARG A 535 6.57 18.21 26.01
CA ARG A 535 7.11 17.19 25.09
C ARG A 535 6.08 16.76 24.06
N THR A 536 4.84 16.60 24.50
CA THR A 536 3.72 16.22 23.63
C THR A 536 3.43 17.31 22.59
N LYS A 537 3.46 18.59 23.00
CA LYS A 537 3.32 19.73 22.08
C LYS A 537 4.45 19.79 21.06
N TRP A 538 5.70 19.63 21.48
CA TRP A 538 6.87 19.63 20.60
C TRP A 538 6.82 18.49 19.57
N TYR A 539 6.53 17.27 20.01
CA TYR A 539 6.39 16.14 19.10
C TYR A 539 5.26 16.33 18.11
N PHE A 540 4.11 16.85 18.57
CA PHE A 540 2.99 17.19 17.71
C PHE A 540 3.40 18.21 16.63
N GLN A 541 4.17 19.25 16.98
CA GLN A 541 4.70 20.21 16.00
C GLN A 541 5.64 19.54 14.97
N ILE A 542 6.54 18.65 15.43
CA ILE A 542 7.45 17.92 14.54
C ILE A 542 6.66 17.07 13.54
N ILE A 543 5.64 16.34 13.98
CA ILE A 543 4.80 15.51 13.11
C ILE A 543 4.04 16.37 12.10
N LEU A 544 3.46 17.49 12.54
CA LEU A 544 2.75 18.41 11.65
C LEU A 544 3.68 19.02 10.59
N TRP A 545 4.85 19.51 10.98
CA TRP A 545 5.86 20.05 10.05
C TRP A 545 6.42 18.99 9.11
N SER A 546 6.68 17.78 9.60
CA SER A 546 7.16 16.67 8.78
C SER A 546 6.11 16.28 7.73
N THR A 547 4.84 16.19 8.14
CA THR A 547 3.73 15.88 7.24
C THR A 547 3.54 16.97 6.19
N ALA A 548 3.55 18.25 6.63
CA ALA A 548 3.46 19.40 5.75
C ALA A 548 4.62 19.44 4.73
N GLY A 549 5.86 19.27 5.20
CA GLY A 549 7.05 19.26 4.36
C GLY A 549 7.03 18.15 3.32
N LEU A 550 6.64 16.92 3.71
CA LEU A 550 6.49 15.80 2.78
C LEU A 550 5.39 16.06 1.74
N CYS A 551 4.25 16.64 2.14
CA CYS A 551 3.17 17.00 1.20
C CYS A 551 3.59 18.11 0.24
N ILE A 552 4.27 19.15 0.71
CA ILE A 552 4.80 20.23 -0.14
C ILE A 552 5.82 19.67 -1.13
N PHE A 553 6.73 18.80 -0.67
CA PHE A 553 7.72 18.17 -1.54
C PHE A 553 7.06 17.36 -2.67
N ARG A 554 6.02 16.57 -2.34
CA ARG A 554 5.21 15.85 -3.35
C ARG A 554 4.55 16.79 -4.34
N PHE A 555 3.99 17.88 -3.85
CA PHE A 555 3.34 18.88 -4.68
C PHE A 555 4.31 19.58 -5.64
N LEU A 556 5.51 19.96 -5.17
CA LEU A 556 6.54 20.58 -6.02
C LEU A 556 6.96 19.64 -7.17
N GLY A 557 7.14 18.35 -6.88
CA GLY A 557 7.43 17.36 -7.93
C GLY A 557 6.27 17.18 -8.92
N SER A 558 5.03 17.21 -8.44
CA SER A 558 3.83 17.17 -9.27
C SER A 558 3.71 18.41 -10.17
N LEU A 559 3.98 19.61 -9.65
CA LEU A 559 4.02 20.85 -10.42
C LEU A 559 5.10 20.80 -11.51
N TRP A 560 6.30 20.32 -11.17
CA TRP A 560 7.37 20.15 -12.14
C TRP A 560 6.96 19.20 -13.27
N PHE A 561 6.36 18.06 -12.93
CA PHE A 561 5.85 17.11 -13.91
C PHE A 561 4.79 17.76 -14.82
N LEU A 562 3.82 18.46 -14.23
CA LEU A 562 2.75 19.11 -14.98
C LEU A 562 3.28 20.20 -15.91
N ALA A 563 4.21 21.04 -15.42
CA ALA A 563 4.87 22.06 -16.23
C ALA A 563 5.64 21.44 -17.40
N ARG A 564 6.42 20.38 -17.13
CA ARG A 564 7.15 19.64 -18.17
C ARG A 564 6.19 19.06 -19.21
N SER A 565 5.14 18.35 -18.79
CA SER A 565 4.14 17.77 -19.70
C SER A 565 3.35 18.82 -20.47
N GLY A 566 3.04 19.97 -19.85
CA GLY A 566 2.36 21.10 -20.48
C GLY A 566 3.23 21.74 -21.57
N ILE A 567 4.49 22.01 -21.27
CA ILE A 567 5.46 22.54 -22.25
C ILE A 567 5.61 21.56 -23.43
N PHE A 568 5.77 20.25 -23.18
CA PHE A 568 5.82 19.26 -24.26
C PHE A 568 4.54 19.20 -25.09
N SER A 569 3.37 19.41 -24.50
CA SER A 569 2.09 19.45 -25.23
C SER A 569 1.98 20.69 -26.14
N CYS A 570 2.58 21.81 -25.75
CA CYS A 570 2.64 23.03 -26.56
C CYS A 570 3.69 22.93 -27.68
N VAL A 571 4.83 22.28 -27.42
CA VAL A 571 5.96 22.18 -28.37
C VAL A 571 5.78 21.03 -29.37
N ASN A 572 5.21 19.88 -28.97
CA ASN A 572 4.97 18.71 -29.84
C ASN A 572 3.63 18.75 -30.58
N ARG A 573 2.90 19.87 -30.57
CA ARG A 573 1.70 20.08 -31.39
C ARG A 573 2.03 20.39 -32.86
N ARG A 574 3.16 19.89 -33.37
CA ARG A 574 3.57 20.00 -34.78
C ARG A 574 3.63 18.63 -35.43
#